data_AF-A0A496ZNA7-F1
#
_entry.id   AF-A0A496ZNA7-F1
#
_cell.length_a   1.000
_cell.length_b   1.000
_cell.length_c   1.000
_cell.angle_alpha   90.00
_cell.angle_beta   90.00
_cell.angle_gamma   90.00
#
_symmetry.space_group_name_H-M   'P 1'
#
loop_
_entity.id
_entity.type
_entity.pdbx_description
1 polymer ?
#
loop_
_entity_poly.entity_id
_entity_poly.type
_entity_poly.pdbx_seq_one_letter_code
_entity_poly.pdbx_strand_id
1 'polypeptide(L)'
;IQKGEILLDGIPHIEFDMQFLRRNIGIVQQDVFLFSGDIYSNISLGNDKITNEKIIESAKYVNAHKFITKLSGNYNHEVKEHGSTLSAGQRQLIAFARVLAYDPAIFILDEATSNIDTETELLIQEALKKVMKGRTSIVIAHRLSTIKYVDRIIVLHKGRIVEQGTHQDLLKNGGIYYDLYCLQYEPQIASL
;
A
#
# COMPACT_ATOMS: atom_id res chain seq x y z
N ILE A 1 14.51 -1.39 -20.35
CA ILE A 1 14.01 -0.05 -20.74
C ILE A 1 14.28 0.12 -22.24
N GLN A 2 13.29 0.47 -23.06
CA GLN A 2 13.53 0.66 -24.52
C GLN A 2 14.19 2.02 -24.83
N LYS A 3 13.92 3.07 -24.04
CA LYS A 3 14.63 4.37 -23.98
C LYS A 3 14.39 5.06 -22.61
N GLY A 4 15.33 5.89 -22.15
CA GLY A 4 15.24 6.63 -20.88
C GLY A 4 15.95 5.94 -19.70
N GLU A 5 15.88 6.54 -18.52
CA GLU A 5 16.51 6.04 -17.30
C GLU A 5 15.60 6.21 -16.07
N ILE A 6 15.81 5.38 -15.05
CA ILE A 6 15.18 5.50 -13.73
C ILE A 6 16.31 5.79 -12.76
N LEU A 7 16.18 6.89 -12.01
CA LEU A 7 17.17 7.37 -11.07
C LEU A 7 16.66 7.23 -9.62
N LEU A 8 17.55 6.88 -8.71
CA LEU A 8 17.37 6.89 -7.26
C LEU A 8 18.43 7.83 -6.68
N ASP A 9 18.01 8.91 -6.03
CA ASP A 9 18.90 9.97 -5.55
C ASP A 9 19.88 10.51 -6.61
N GLY A 10 19.41 10.56 -7.87
CA GLY A 10 20.21 11.00 -9.02
C GLY A 10 21.12 9.93 -9.64
N ILE A 11 21.17 8.72 -9.06
CA ILE A 11 22.00 7.61 -9.56
C ILE A 11 21.12 6.64 -10.36
N PRO A 12 21.51 6.20 -11.56
CA PRO A 12 20.78 5.18 -12.31
C PRO A 12 20.54 3.91 -11.50
N HIS A 13 19.28 3.43 -11.47
CA HIS A 13 18.89 2.23 -10.70
C HIS A 13 19.73 0.98 -11.03
N ILE A 14 20.25 0.88 -12.25
CA ILE A 14 21.07 -0.23 -12.71
C ILE A 14 22.45 -0.28 -12.04
N GLU A 15 22.90 0.82 -11.43
CA GLU A 15 24.16 0.89 -10.68
C GLU A 15 24.04 0.36 -9.26
N PHE A 16 22.82 0.16 -8.74
CA PHE A 16 22.59 -0.38 -7.42
C PHE A 16 22.57 -1.90 -7.44
N ASP A 17 23.09 -2.51 -6.36
CA ASP A 17 22.88 -3.93 -6.12
C ASP A 17 21.39 -4.26 -5.94
N MET A 18 20.94 -5.37 -6.54
CA MET A 18 19.54 -5.77 -6.51
C MET A 18 19.03 -6.11 -5.10
N GLN A 19 19.87 -6.62 -4.21
CA GLN A 19 19.47 -6.88 -2.82
C GLN A 19 19.32 -5.57 -2.06
N PHE A 20 20.22 -4.61 -2.31
CA PHE A 20 20.08 -3.25 -1.76
C PHE A 20 18.77 -2.60 -2.19
N LEU A 21 18.42 -2.64 -3.48
CA LEU A 21 17.15 -2.09 -3.97
C LEU A 21 15.95 -2.77 -3.31
N ARG A 22 15.91 -4.10 -3.31
CA ARG A 22 14.80 -4.87 -2.73
C ARG A 22 14.63 -4.66 -1.22
N ARG A 23 15.71 -4.36 -0.50
CA ARG A 23 15.66 -4.05 0.93
C ARG A 23 15.09 -2.65 1.20
N ASN A 24 15.35 -1.70 0.31
CA ASN A 24 14.95 -0.30 0.49
C ASN A 24 13.62 0.06 -0.19
N ILE A 25 13.02 -0.86 -0.95
CA ILE A 25 11.74 -0.69 -1.62
C ILE A 25 10.74 -1.72 -1.08
N GLY A 26 9.73 -1.25 -0.36
CA GLY A 26 8.58 -2.07 0.03
C GLY A 26 7.45 -1.94 -0.96
N ILE A 27 6.88 -3.07 -1.39
CA ILE A 27 5.76 -3.09 -2.34
C ILE A 27 4.57 -3.81 -1.72
N VAL A 28 3.39 -3.21 -1.83
CA VAL A 28 2.11 -3.88 -1.58
C VAL A 28 1.35 -3.90 -2.88
N GLN A 29 1.14 -5.10 -3.39
CA GLN A 29 0.39 -5.34 -4.62
C GLN A 29 -1.12 -5.36 -4.32
N GLN A 30 -1.92 -5.19 -5.38
CA GLN A 30 -3.38 -5.29 -5.34
C GLN A 30 -3.83 -6.58 -4.64
N ASP A 31 -3.33 -7.71 -5.14
CA ASP A 31 -3.58 -9.03 -4.56
C ASP A 31 -2.44 -9.39 -3.62
N VAL A 32 -2.69 -9.21 -2.33
CA VAL A 32 -1.70 -9.55 -1.30
C VAL A 32 -1.50 -11.06 -1.25
N PHE A 33 -0.28 -11.47 -1.57
CA PHE A 33 0.19 -12.83 -1.38
C PHE A 33 0.72 -13.05 0.04
N LEU A 34 0.20 -14.09 0.70
CA LEU A 34 0.74 -14.65 1.94
C LEU A 34 1.26 -16.06 1.69
N PHE A 35 2.42 -16.37 2.27
CA PHE A 35 3.05 -17.68 2.21
C PHE A 35 2.39 -18.65 3.20
N SER A 36 2.45 -19.95 2.90
CA SER A 36 2.10 -20.96 3.88
C SER A 36 3.07 -20.92 5.06
N GLY A 37 2.54 -20.98 6.29
CA GLY A 37 3.32 -20.82 7.51
C GLY A 37 2.45 -20.23 8.62
N ASP A 38 2.98 -19.26 9.34
CA ASP A 38 2.26 -18.50 10.37
C ASP A 38 2.32 -16.99 10.11
N ILE A 39 1.68 -16.19 10.96
CA ILE A 39 1.65 -14.74 10.80
C ILE A 39 3.04 -14.13 11.09
N TYR A 40 3.81 -14.69 12.02
CA TYR A 40 5.19 -14.25 12.28
C TYR A 40 6.05 -14.35 11.02
N SER A 41 6.14 -15.53 10.42
CA SER A 41 6.89 -15.81 9.20
C SER A 41 6.38 -15.02 8.00
N ASN A 42 5.08 -14.72 7.92
CA ASN A 42 4.53 -13.88 6.85
C ASN A 42 4.89 -12.40 6.96
N ILE A 43 5.02 -11.87 8.18
CA ILE A 43 5.44 -10.48 8.41
C ILE A 43 6.96 -10.37 8.27
N SER A 44 7.73 -11.32 8.81
CA SER A 44 9.19 -11.33 8.72
C SER A 44 9.71 -11.82 7.37
N LEU A 45 8.90 -12.50 6.56
CA LEU A 45 9.33 -13.20 5.34
C LEU A 45 10.54 -14.14 5.59
N GLY A 46 10.57 -14.79 6.76
CA GLY A 46 11.65 -15.70 7.14
C GLY A 46 12.97 -15.00 7.49
N ASN A 47 12.96 -13.68 7.70
CA ASN A 47 14.13 -12.95 8.17
C ASN A 47 14.21 -12.98 9.70
N ASP A 48 15.05 -13.88 10.22
CA ASP A 48 15.27 -14.09 11.67
C ASP A 48 15.84 -12.86 12.39
N LYS A 49 16.32 -11.85 11.66
CA LYS A 49 16.78 -10.58 12.27
C LYS A 49 15.62 -9.68 12.69
N ILE A 50 14.41 -9.92 12.18
CA ILE A 50 13.22 -9.16 12.58
C ILE A 50 12.63 -9.88 13.80
N THR A 51 12.77 -9.26 14.97
CA THR A 51 12.30 -9.86 16.22
C THR A 51 10.78 -9.90 16.31
N ASN A 52 10.26 -10.82 17.12
CA ASN A 52 8.82 -10.93 17.38
C ASN A 52 8.25 -9.62 17.95
N GLU A 53 9.02 -8.89 18.76
CA GLU A 53 8.63 -7.58 19.29
C GLU A 53 8.42 -6.58 18.15
N LYS A 54 9.37 -6.48 17.21
CA LYS A 54 9.24 -5.59 16.05
C LYS A 54 8.04 -5.98 15.17
N ILE A 55 7.78 -7.28 15.00
CA ILE A 55 6.62 -7.78 14.27
C ILE A 55 5.32 -7.32 14.95
N ILE A 56 5.22 -7.51 16.27
CA ILE A 56 4.05 -7.12 17.05
C ILE A 56 3.85 -5.60 17.04
N GLU A 57 4.91 -4.82 17.19
CA GLU A 57 4.87 -3.36 17.11
C GLU A 57 4.38 -2.89 15.74
N SER A 58 4.91 -3.47 14.67
CA SER A 58 4.53 -3.14 13.30
C SER A 58 3.04 -3.46 13.07
N ALA A 59 2.59 -4.65 13.49
CA ALA A 59 1.20 -5.06 13.41
C ALA A 59 0.26 -4.21 14.28
N LYS A 60 0.69 -3.74 15.46
CA LYS A 60 -0.06 -2.78 16.29
C LYS A 60 -0.19 -1.43 15.58
N TYR A 61 0.90 -0.95 14.99
CA TYR A 61 0.94 0.34 14.31
C TYR A 61 -0.10 0.41 13.18
N VAL A 62 -0.24 -0.66 12.40
CA VAL A 62 -1.21 -0.75 11.29
C VAL A 62 -2.55 -1.38 11.69
N ASN A 63 -2.91 -1.40 12.97
CA ASN A 63 -4.17 -1.96 13.47
C ASN A 63 -4.39 -3.48 13.24
N ALA A 64 -3.44 -4.20 12.63
CA ALA A 64 -3.53 -5.65 12.38
C ALA A 64 -3.59 -6.47 13.68
N HIS A 65 -2.89 -6.02 14.73
CA HIS A 65 -2.81 -6.75 16.00
C HIS A 65 -4.19 -7.15 16.56
N LYS A 66 -5.19 -6.27 16.45
CA LYS A 66 -6.54 -6.47 17.01
C LYS A 66 -7.24 -7.70 16.45
N PHE A 67 -7.08 -8.01 15.15
CA PHE A 67 -7.68 -9.20 14.57
C PHE A 67 -6.77 -10.40 14.75
N ILE A 68 -5.45 -10.22 14.69
CA ILE A 68 -4.48 -11.30 14.87
C ILE A 68 -4.68 -11.99 16.23
N THR A 69 -4.88 -11.21 17.30
CA THR A 69 -5.11 -11.76 18.66
C THR A 69 -6.46 -12.44 18.86
N LYS A 70 -7.37 -12.36 17.88
CA LYS A 70 -8.66 -13.07 17.89
C LYS A 70 -8.58 -14.41 17.16
N LEU A 71 -7.50 -14.66 16.42
CA LEU A 71 -7.29 -15.92 15.72
C LEU A 71 -6.80 -17.00 16.68
N SER A 72 -7.18 -18.25 16.42
CA SER A 72 -6.61 -19.39 17.15
C SER A 72 -5.09 -19.43 16.93
N GLY A 73 -4.31 -19.44 18.01
CA GLY A 73 -2.84 -19.39 17.96
C GLY A 73 -2.24 -17.99 17.84
N ASN A 74 -3.05 -16.93 17.76
CA ASN A 74 -2.60 -15.54 17.63
C ASN A 74 -1.63 -15.35 16.45
N TYR A 75 -0.39 -14.92 16.70
CA TYR A 75 0.63 -14.78 15.64
C TYR A 75 1.18 -16.12 15.13
N ASN A 76 0.99 -17.21 15.88
CA ASN A 76 1.26 -18.57 15.43
C ASN A 76 0.06 -19.15 14.64
N HIS A 77 -0.96 -18.34 14.35
CA HIS A 77 -2.08 -18.78 13.53
C HIS A 77 -1.58 -19.25 12.17
N GLU A 78 -1.95 -20.48 11.81
CA GLU A 78 -1.56 -21.09 10.57
C GLU A 78 -2.20 -20.35 9.39
N VAL A 79 -1.35 -19.84 8.50
CA VAL A 79 -1.74 -19.26 7.22
C VAL A 79 -1.59 -20.37 6.18
N LYS A 80 -2.71 -20.83 5.63
CA LYS A 80 -2.75 -21.77 4.50
C LYS A 80 -2.46 -21.04 3.19
N GLU A 81 -2.34 -21.78 2.07
CA GLU A 81 -2.00 -21.20 0.77
C GLU A 81 -2.84 -19.94 0.45
N HIS A 82 -2.13 -18.89 0.05
CA HIS A 82 -2.64 -17.55 -0.26
C HIS A 82 -3.42 -16.85 0.86
N GLY A 83 -3.35 -17.33 2.11
CA GLY A 83 -4.13 -16.78 3.21
C GLY A 83 -5.64 -16.84 2.96
N SER A 84 -6.09 -17.92 2.35
CA SER A 84 -7.50 -18.17 1.98
C SER A 84 -8.49 -18.07 3.14
N THR A 85 -8.03 -18.25 4.38
CA THR A 85 -8.84 -18.13 5.60
C THR A 85 -8.97 -16.68 6.11
N LEU A 86 -8.23 -15.73 5.54
CA LEU A 86 -8.24 -14.33 5.92
C LEU A 86 -9.06 -13.51 4.93
N SER A 87 -9.68 -12.42 5.40
CA SER A 87 -10.32 -11.46 4.49
C SER A 87 -9.27 -10.69 3.68
N ALA A 88 -9.68 -10.10 2.54
CA ALA A 88 -8.79 -9.27 1.73
C ALA A 88 -8.17 -8.12 2.54
N GLY A 89 -8.96 -7.47 3.39
CA GLY A 89 -8.46 -6.40 4.24
C GLY A 89 -7.51 -6.88 5.33
N GLN A 90 -7.75 -8.05 5.93
CA GLN A 90 -6.80 -8.65 6.88
C GLN A 90 -5.46 -8.95 6.21
N ARG A 91 -5.47 -9.47 4.98
CA ARG A 91 -4.24 -9.69 4.21
C ARG A 91 -3.50 -8.37 3.94
N GLN A 92 -4.22 -7.30 3.55
CA GLN A 92 -3.61 -5.97 3.38
C GLN A 92 -2.97 -5.43 4.66
N LEU A 93 -3.64 -5.55 5.81
CA LEU A 93 -3.08 -5.11 7.08
C LEU A 93 -1.80 -5.90 7.45
N ILE A 94 -1.73 -7.20 7.12
CA ILE A 94 -0.49 -8.00 7.26
C ILE A 94 0.59 -7.51 6.30
N ALA A 95 0.25 -7.17 5.05
CA ALA A 95 1.22 -6.62 4.09
C ALA A 95 1.76 -5.26 4.55
N PHE A 96 0.94 -4.40 5.14
CA PHE A 96 1.40 -3.15 5.74
C PHE A 96 2.30 -3.39 6.96
N ALA A 97 1.98 -4.38 7.80
CA ALA A 97 2.85 -4.77 8.91
C ALA A 97 4.21 -5.26 8.41
N ARG A 98 4.23 -6.03 7.30
CA ARG A 98 5.45 -6.48 6.62
C ARG A 98 6.29 -5.30 6.14
N VAL A 99 5.69 -4.31 5.48
CA VAL A 99 6.42 -3.10 5.05
C VAL A 99 7.04 -2.39 6.26
N LEU A 100 6.31 -2.19 7.36
CA LEU A 100 6.86 -1.51 8.54
C LEU A 100 7.91 -2.31 9.31
N ALA A 101 7.82 -3.64 9.27
CA ALA A 101 8.81 -4.51 9.88
C ALA A 101 10.18 -4.35 9.20
N TYR A 102 10.19 -4.17 7.88
CA TYR A 102 11.37 -3.95 7.07
C TYR A 102 11.83 -2.49 6.99
N ASP A 103 10.92 -1.55 7.25
CA ASP A 103 11.16 -0.11 7.26
C ASP A 103 11.90 0.43 6.01
N PRO A 104 11.36 0.21 4.81
CA PRO A 104 12.00 0.64 3.57
C PRO A 104 11.93 2.17 3.41
N ALA A 105 12.90 2.74 2.69
CA ALA A 105 12.92 4.17 2.36
C ALA A 105 11.85 4.56 1.33
N ILE A 106 11.53 3.63 0.43
CA ILE A 106 10.53 3.81 -0.63
C ILE A 106 9.40 2.79 -0.42
N PHE A 107 8.17 3.27 -0.45
CA PHE A 107 6.97 2.46 -0.40
C PHE A 107 6.17 2.59 -1.70
N ILE A 108 5.77 1.45 -2.27
CA ILE A 108 4.93 1.39 -3.47
C ILE A 108 3.65 0.65 -3.12
N LEU A 109 2.51 1.29 -3.38
CA LEU A 109 1.20 0.68 -3.27
C LEU A 109 0.57 0.60 -4.66
N ASP A 110 0.18 -0.61 -5.04
CA ASP A 110 -0.66 -0.86 -6.21
C ASP A 110 -2.06 -1.23 -5.72
N GLU A 111 -2.96 -0.25 -5.64
CA GLU A 111 -4.30 -0.43 -5.11
C GLU A 111 -5.30 -0.67 -6.24
N ALA A 112 -6.01 -1.80 -6.22
CA ALA A 112 -7.26 -1.90 -6.95
C ALA A 112 -8.47 -2.06 -6.05
N THR A 113 -9.62 -1.78 -6.64
CA THR A 113 -10.94 -1.82 -6.02
C THR A 113 -11.33 -3.22 -5.58
N SER A 114 -10.94 -3.61 -4.36
CA SER A 114 -11.47 -4.79 -3.68
C SER A 114 -12.80 -4.46 -2.98
N ASN A 115 -13.75 -5.40 -2.98
CA ASN A 115 -14.94 -5.35 -2.12
C ASN A 115 -14.51 -5.59 -0.67
N ILE A 116 -14.16 -4.51 0.03
CA ILE A 116 -13.86 -4.49 1.46
C ILE A 116 -15.03 -3.81 2.15
N ASP A 117 -15.45 -4.34 3.30
CA ASP A 117 -16.46 -3.71 4.14
C ASP A 117 -15.97 -2.35 4.69
N THR A 118 -16.91 -1.45 4.96
CA THR A 118 -16.61 -0.06 5.35
C THR A 118 -15.73 0.05 6.59
N GLU A 119 -15.91 -0.83 7.58
CA GLU A 119 -15.12 -0.80 8.83
C GLU A 119 -13.66 -1.17 8.54
N THR A 120 -13.45 -2.25 7.79
CA THR A 120 -12.11 -2.71 7.40
C THR A 120 -11.42 -1.70 6.47
N GLU A 121 -12.16 -1.03 5.60
CA GLU A 121 -11.63 0.05 4.74
C GLU A 121 -11.05 1.21 5.56
N LEU A 122 -11.74 1.66 6.61
CA LEU A 122 -11.24 2.73 7.48
C LEU A 122 -9.92 2.32 8.15
N LEU A 123 -9.82 1.08 8.62
CA LEU A 123 -8.59 0.56 9.23
C LEU A 123 -7.43 0.52 8.24
N ILE A 124 -7.68 0.14 6.99
CA ILE A 124 -6.69 0.11 5.92
C ILE A 124 -6.23 1.51 5.56
N GLN A 125 -7.15 2.47 5.45
CA GLN A 125 -6.81 3.87 5.15
C GLN A 125 -5.98 4.51 6.27
N GLU A 126 -6.30 4.24 7.54
CA GLU A 126 -5.45 4.65 8.67
C GLU A 126 -4.07 4.00 8.64
N ALA A 127 -4.01 2.70 8.37
CA ALA A 127 -2.76 1.96 8.24
C ALA A 127 -1.91 2.50 7.09
N LEU A 128 -2.51 2.80 5.94
CA LEU A 128 -1.85 3.36 4.78
C LEU A 128 -1.19 4.72 5.11
N LYS A 129 -1.92 5.64 5.73
CA LYS A 129 -1.38 6.94 6.19
C LYS A 129 -0.17 6.76 7.11
N LYS A 130 -0.23 5.76 7.99
CA LYS A 130 0.85 5.41 8.92
C LYS A 130 2.08 4.83 8.20
N VAL A 131 1.88 3.97 7.20
CA VAL A 131 2.95 3.41 6.37
C VAL A 131 3.62 4.49 5.53
N MET A 132 2.87 5.43 4.96
CA MET A 132 3.42 6.49 4.12
C MET A 132 4.22 7.54 4.90
N LYS A 133 3.93 7.73 6.19
CA LYS A 133 4.55 8.77 7.00
C LYS A 133 6.07 8.61 7.08
N GLY A 134 6.79 9.64 6.63
CA GLY A 134 8.26 9.69 6.66
C GLY A 134 8.95 8.87 5.59
N ARG A 135 8.23 8.45 4.53
CA ARG A 135 8.76 7.63 3.43
C ARG A 135 8.37 8.21 2.07
N THR A 136 9.23 8.04 1.07
CA THR A 136 8.86 8.32 -0.31
C THR A 136 7.83 7.28 -0.74
N SER A 137 6.59 7.72 -0.97
CA SER A 137 5.47 6.82 -1.24
C SER A 137 4.92 7.04 -2.65
N ILE A 138 4.91 5.98 -3.46
CA ILE A 138 4.30 5.97 -4.78
C ILE A 138 3.02 5.13 -4.69
N VAL A 139 1.87 5.79 -4.80
CA VAL A 139 0.57 5.14 -4.71
C VAL A 139 -0.11 5.18 -6.07
N ILE A 140 -0.34 4.00 -6.63
CA ILE A 140 -1.15 3.80 -7.84
C ILE A 140 -2.55 3.50 -7.32
N ALA A 141 -3.46 4.46 -7.43
CA ALA A 141 -4.79 4.34 -6.86
C ALA A 141 -5.88 4.31 -7.93
N HIS A 142 -6.83 3.40 -7.74
CA HIS A 142 -8.11 3.42 -8.44
C HIS A 142 -9.22 4.14 -7.65
N ARG A 143 -9.01 4.39 -6.34
CA ARG A 143 -9.96 5.13 -5.49
C ARG A 143 -9.45 6.54 -5.24
N LEU A 144 -10.30 7.53 -5.53
CA LEU A 144 -9.95 8.93 -5.30
C LEU A 144 -9.84 9.30 -3.81
N SER A 145 -10.51 8.55 -2.93
CA SER A 145 -10.40 8.70 -1.48
C SER A 145 -8.98 8.50 -0.96
N THR A 146 -8.22 7.58 -1.57
CA THR A 146 -6.82 7.29 -1.23
C THR A 146 -5.89 8.44 -1.64
N ILE A 147 -6.13 9.07 -2.79
CA ILE A 147 -5.23 10.12 -3.32
C ILE A 147 -5.60 11.54 -2.91
N LYS A 148 -6.70 11.75 -2.19
CA LYS A 148 -7.12 13.09 -1.74
C LYS A 148 -6.08 13.77 -0.83
N TYR A 149 -5.28 12.98 -0.12
CA TYR A 149 -4.36 13.46 0.92
C TYR A 149 -2.87 13.34 0.55
N VAL A 150 -2.55 13.09 -0.72
CA VAL A 150 -1.15 13.00 -1.17
C VAL A 150 -0.60 14.38 -1.50
N ASP A 151 0.72 14.53 -1.37
CA ASP A 151 1.41 15.79 -1.64
C ASP A 151 1.35 16.20 -3.12
N ARG A 152 1.34 15.20 -4.02
CA ARG A 152 1.33 15.40 -5.47
C ARG A 152 0.64 14.25 -6.19
N ILE A 153 -0.23 14.60 -7.13
CA ILE A 153 -0.91 13.67 -8.04
C ILE A 153 -0.29 13.82 -9.42
N ILE A 154 -0.06 12.68 -10.10
CA ILE A 154 0.43 12.60 -11.48
C ILE A 154 -0.62 11.83 -12.28
N VAL A 155 -1.17 12.46 -13.31
CA VAL A 155 -2.17 11.85 -14.18
C VAL A 155 -1.48 11.33 -15.43
N LEU A 156 -1.59 10.02 -15.66
CA LEU A 156 -1.08 9.35 -16.85
C LEU A 156 -2.21 9.09 -17.85
N HIS A 157 -2.03 9.50 -19.10
CA HIS A 157 -2.93 9.16 -20.19
C HIS A 157 -2.11 8.74 -21.42
N LYS A 158 -2.43 7.56 -21.98
CA LYS A 158 -1.73 6.97 -23.15
C LYS A 158 -0.20 6.97 -22.99
N GLY A 159 0.29 6.61 -21.80
CA GLY A 159 1.72 6.50 -21.51
C GLY A 159 2.46 7.83 -21.34
N ARG A 160 1.75 8.95 -21.19
CA ARG A 160 2.35 10.28 -20.96
C ARG A 160 1.73 10.95 -19.73
N ILE A 161 2.52 11.75 -19.04
CA ILE A 161 2.03 12.64 -17.99
C ILE A 161 1.27 13.77 -18.67
N VAL A 162 -0.02 13.88 -18.38
CA VAL A 162 -0.91 14.91 -18.96
C VAL A 162 -1.26 16.00 -17.96
N GLU A 163 -1.30 15.67 -16.66
CA GLU A 163 -1.53 16.63 -15.59
C GLU A 163 -0.69 16.27 -14.36
N GLN A 164 -0.38 17.29 -13.56
CA GLN A 164 0.29 17.14 -12.28
C GLN A 164 -0.06 18.30 -11.35
N GLY A 165 -0.23 18.03 -10.06
CA GLY A 165 -0.55 19.07 -9.09
C GLY A 165 -1.08 18.49 -7.79
N THR A 166 -1.60 19.37 -6.93
CA THR A 166 -2.38 18.92 -5.77
C THR A 166 -3.81 18.54 -6.18
N HIS A 167 -4.52 17.83 -5.31
CA HIS A 167 -5.93 17.54 -5.49
C HIS A 167 -6.77 18.78 -5.85
N GLN A 168 -6.54 19.90 -5.15
CA GLN A 168 -7.29 21.14 -5.37
C GLN A 168 -6.95 21.81 -6.70
N ASP A 169 -5.68 21.79 -7.10
CA ASP A 169 -5.25 22.38 -8.38
C ASP A 169 -5.88 21.63 -9.55
N LEU A 170 -5.85 20.29 -9.50
CA LEU A 170 -6.38 19.44 -10.56
C LEU A 170 -7.91 19.53 -10.67
N LEU A 171 -8.63 19.70 -9.55
CA LEU A 171 -10.07 19.97 -9.60
C LEU A 171 -10.41 21.32 -10.25
N LYS A 172 -9.63 22.36 -9.97
CA LYS A 172 -9.85 23.70 -10.57
C LYS A 172 -9.55 23.73 -12.06
N ASN A 173 -8.59 22.90 -12.51
CA ASN A 173 -8.17 22.86 -13.91
C ASN A 173 -9.23 22.26 -14.84
N GLY A 174 -10.19 21.48 -14.34
CA GLY A 174 -11.24 20.87 -15.15
C GLY A 174 -10.72 19.89 -16.20
N GLY A 175 -9.60 19.21 -15.92
CA GLY A 175 -8.96 18.24 -16.82
C GLY A 175 -9.47 16.80 -16.66
N ILE A 176 -8.68 15.84 -17.15
CA ILE A 176 -8.95 14.38 -17.03
C ILE A 176 -9.10 13.99 -15.56
N TYR A 177 -8.31 14.57 -14.66
CA TYR A 177 -8.47 14.33 -13.23
C TYR A 177 -9.86 14.71 -12.73
N TYR A 178 -10.37 15.88 -13.15
CA TYR A 178 -11.69 16.36 -12.78
C TYR A 178 -12.79 15.46 -13.33
N ASP A 179 -12.67 15.02 -14.59
CA ASP A 179 -13.64 14.09 -15.20
C ASP A 179 -13.70 12.76 -14.44
N LEU A 180 -12.54 12.20 -14.07
CA LEU A 180 -12.46 11.00 -13.23
C LEU A 180 -13.10 11.23 -11.86
N TYR A 181 -12.93 12.43 -11.29
CA TYR A 181 -13.55 12.82 -10.04
C TYR A 181 -15.07 12.86 -10.12
N CYS A 182 -15.62 13.51 -11.15
CA CYS A 182 -17.06 13.53 -11.38
C CYS A 182 -17.62 12.12 -11.55
N LEU A 183 -16.98 11.25 -12.35
CA LEU A 183 -17.46 9.88 -12.56
C LEU A 183 -17.55 9.05 -11.28
N GLN A 184 -16.63 9.23 -10.33
CA GLN A 184 -16.66 8.49 -9.05
C GLN A 184 -17.63 9.08 -8.02
N TYR A 185 -17.91 10.39 -8.06
CA TYR A 185 -18.68 11.09 -7.01
C TYR A 185 -20.02 11.69 -7.45
N GLU A 186 -20.32 11.85 -8.75
CA GLU A 186 -21.64 12.29 -9.24
C GLU A 186 -22.82 11.40 -8.80
N PRO A 187 -22.70 10.06 -8.72
CA PRO A 187 -23.81 9.22 -8.24
C PRO A 187 -24.24 9.53 -6.79
N GLN A 188 -23.38 10.17 -5.99
CA GLN A 188 -23.64 10.50 -4.58
C GLN A 188 -24.26 11.90 -4.38
N ILE A 189 -24.15 12.79 -5.36
CA ILE A 189 -24.73 14.15 -5.29
C ILE A 189 -26.16 14.16 -5.88
N ALA A 190 -26.44 13.33 -6.88
CA ALA A 190 -27.78 13.20 -7.47
C ALA A 190 -28.80 12.44 -6.58
N SER A 191 -28.37 11.98 -5.39
CA SER A 191 -29.17 11.22 -4.42
C SER A 191 -29.40 11.96 -3.09
N LEU A 192 -29.07 13.26 -3.03
CA LEU A 192 -29.47 14.20 -1.98
C LEU A 192 -30.44 15.24 -2.54
#